data_AF-A0A7L2ZEP6-F1
#
_entry.id   AF-A0A7L2ZEP6-F1
#
_cell.length_a   1.000
_cell.length_b   1.000
_cell.length_c   1.000
_cell.angle_alpha   90.00
_cell.angle_beta   90.00
_cell.angle_gamma   90.00
#
_symmetry.space_group_name_H-M   'P 1'
#
loop_
_entity.id
_entity.type
_entity.pdbx_description
1 polymer ?
#
loop_
_entity_poly.entity_id
_entity_poly.type
_entity_poly.pdbx_seq_one_letter_code
_entity_poly.pdbx_strand_id
1 'polypeptide(L)'
;ARTIAKMEFEFAAKSFMLETLKLGIEMKPNRLWGYYLYPDCYNYDYKQNPHNYTGACLDIEIERNNELNWLWEKSTALYPSIYLETALKSSRNAQLFVRNRVQEAIRTSYVSNSSHPLPVFVYTRPVFTDLYEEYLSENDSILMVSILNCGGIMLFSQNTCRTLDNYLRKTLTPYLINVTMAARICSQVLCQDSGACARKKWNSSDYLHLNPENIAIQMTKDGKYTLQGQPSYQDLQTFIEKFDCHCYAGHSCEPRTDINDIHYLHACISEDICIQISSNSLSNIEASEEKILSNRTAFSFTSESKVTLSTHP
;
A
#
# COMPACT_ATOMS: atom_id res chain seq x y z
N ALA A 1 -40.52 15.61 15.28
CA ALA A 1 -39.38 15.30 16.18
C ALA A 1 -38.16 14.81 15.41
N ARG A 2 -38.16 13.59 14.83
CA ARG A 2 -36.96 13.00 14.18
C ARG A 2 -36.33 13.86 13.07
N THR A 3 -37.13 14.42 12.17
CA THR A 3 -36.63 15.26 11.06
C THR A 3 -35.95 16.54 11.57
N ILE A 4 -36.58 17.21 12.54
CA ILE A 4 -36.03 18.43 13.15
C ILE A 4 -34.73 18.10 13.88
N ALA A 5 -34.73 17.03 14.69
CA ALA A 5 -33.54 16.59 15.40
C ALA A 5 -32.37 16.24 14.46
N LYS A 6 -32.64 15.57 13.33
CA LYS A 6 -31.64 15.29 12.30
C LYS A 6 -31.05 16.59 11.74
N MET A 7 -31.91 17.51 11.32
CA MET A 7 -31.49 18.78 10.71
C MET A 7 -30.65 19.63 11.67
N GLU A 8 -31.10 19.79 12.92
CA GLU A 8 -30.39 20.58 13.93
C GLU A 8 -29.04 19.94 14.28
N PHE A 9 -29.00 18.62 14.42
CA PHE A 9 -27.76 17.89 14.71
C PHE A 9 -26.75 18.02 13.57
N GLU A 10 -27.14 17.75 12.33
CA GLU A 10 -26.23 17.81 11.18
C GLU A 10 -25.74 19.23 10.91
N PHE A 11 -26.59 20.24 11.09
CA PHE A 11 -26.20 21.64 10.99
C PHE A 11 -25.15 22.00 12.05
N ALA A 12 -25.41 21.68 13.32
CA ALA A 12 -24.49 21.97 14.41
C ALA A 12 -23.16 21.20 14.26
N ALA A 13 -23.23 19.92 13.87
CA ALA A 13 -22.05 19.08 13.64
C ALA A 13 -21.17 19.62 12.51
N LYS A 14 -21.78 19.97 11.36
CA LYS A 14 -21.06 20.60 10.25
C LYS A 14 -20.39 21.89 10.68
N SER A 15 -21.12 22.77 11.36
CA SER A 15 -20.59 24.04 11.85
C SER A 15 -19.38 23.82 12.76
N PHE A 16 -19.52 22.96 13.78
CA PHE A 16 -18.46 22.69 14.73
C PHE A 16 -17.20 22.09 14.08
N MET A 17 -17.37 21.07 13.22
CA MET A 17 -16.24 20.42 12.55
C MET A 17 -15.54 21.37 11.58
N LEU A 18 -16.31 22.13 10.80
CA LEU A 18 -15.75 23.04 9.81
C LEU A 18 -15.00 24.20 10.45
N GLU A 19 -15.57 24.83 11.49
CA GLU A 19 -14.93 25.95 12.19
C GLU A 19 -13.68 25.50 12.96
N THR A 20 -13.70 24.29 13.54
CA THR A 20 -12.50 23.70 14.17
C THR A 20 -11.37 23.51 13.16
N LEU A 21 -11.70 22.96 11.98
CA LEU A 21 -10.72 22.73 10.92
C LEU A 21 -10.15 24.04 10.35
N LYS A 22 -11.01 25.04 10.14
CA LYS A 22 -10.61 26.40 9.75
C LYS A 22 -9.64 27.01 10.76
N LEU A 23 -9.99 26.97 12.04
CA LEU A 23 -9.15 27.50 13.11
C LEU A 23 -7.79 26.80 13.16
N GLY A 24 -7.77 25.47 13.07
CA GLY A 24 -6.52 24.69 13.04
C GLY A 24 -5.59 25.11 11.89
N ILE A 25 -6.16 25.22 10.68
CA ILE A 25 -5.42 25.64 9.48
C ILE A 25 -4.91 27.07 9.63
N GLU A 26 -5.73 28.00 10.14
CA GLU A 26 -5.32 29.39 10.36
C GLU A 26 -4.18 29.49 11.38
N MET A 27 -4.27 28.73 12.48
CA MET A 27 -3.26 28.74 13.54
C MET A 27 -1.95 28.05 13.14
N LYS A 28 -2.01 27.02 12.28
CA LYS A 28 -0.86 26.24 11.82
C LYS A 28 -1.01 25.90 10.32
N PRO A 29 -0.79 26.86 9.41
CA PRO A 29 -1.06 26.69 7.97
C PRO A 29 -0.16 25.67 7.29
N ASN A 30 1.04 25.43 7.81
CA ASN A 30 2.00 24.48 7.25
C ASN A 30 1.81 23.05 7.78
N ARG A 31 0.65 22.72 8.34
CA ARG A 31 0.32 21.38 8.85
C ARG A 31 -0.77 20.74 8.00
N LEU A 32 -0.76 19.42 7.99
CA LEU A 32 -1.76 18.60 7.34
C LEU A 32 -2.90 18.36 8.34
N TRP A 33 -4.08 18.84 7.98
CA TRP A 33 -5.27 18.93 8.82
C TRP A 33 -6.39 18.12 8.20
N GLY A 34 -7.03 17.31 9.02
CA GLY A 34 -8.13 16.44 8.65
C GLY A 34 -8.58 15.66 9.89
N TYR A 35 -9.75 15.03 9.81
CA TYR A 35 -10.27 14.24 10.91
C TYR A 35 -9.83 12.78 10.78
N TYR A 36 -9.34 12.21 11.88
CA TYR A 36 -9.17 10.76 12.02
C TYR A 36 -10.48 10.04 11.65
N LEU A 37 -10.34 8.85 11.05
CA LEU A 37 -11.38 7.96 10.55
C LEU A 37 -11.98 8.36 9.20
N TYR A 38 -11.93 9.63 8.79
CA TYR A 38 -12.64 10.10 7.61
C TYR A 38 -11.79 10.01 6.31
N PRO A 39 -12.41 9.57 5.19
CA PRO A 39 -13.75 8.98 5.09
C PRO A 39 -13.79 7.54 5.63
N ASP A 40 -14.98 7.09 6.03
CA ASP A 40 -15.25 5.66 6.30
C ASP A 40 -16.04 5.05 5.12
N CYS A 41 -15.75 3.79 4.85
CA CYS A 41 -16.35 2.96 3.80
C CYS A 41 -17.48 2.06 4.34
N TYR A 42 -17.51 1.84 5.66
CA TYR A 42 -18.48 0.99 6.36
C TYR A 42 -18.63 -0.44 5.80
N ASN A 43 -17.58 -0.95 5.16
CA ASN A 43 -17.51 -2.28 4.54
C ASN A 43 -17.26 -3.41 5.55
N TYR A 44 -18.02 -3.43 6.65
CA TYR A 44 -17.88 -4.39 7.76
C TYR A 44 -18.74 -5.66 7.59
N ASP A 45 -19.37 -5.84 6.43
CA ASP A 45 -20.29 -6.93 6.11
C ASP A 45 -19.60 -8.30 5.97
N TYR A 46 -18.27 -8.34 6.01
CA TYR A 46 -17.49 -9.58 6.16
C TYR A 46 -17.92 -10.41 7.39
N LYS A 47 -18.48 -9.76 8.43
CA LYS A 47 -19.00 -10.44 9.63
C LYS A 47 -20.24 -11.28 9.34
N GLN A 48 -21.08 -10.84 8.41
CA GLN A 48 -22.31 -11.54 8.05
C GLN A 48 -22.11 -12.45 6.85
N ASN A 49 -21.32 -12.03 5.86
CA ASN A 49 -21.20 -12.69 4.56
C ASN A 49 -19.73 -12.94 4.15
N PRO A 50 -18.92 -13.66 4.95
CA PRO A 50 -17.48 -13.80 4.69
C PRO A 50 -17.15 -14.48 3.35
N HIS A 51 -18.00 -15.36 2.83
CA HIS A 51 -17.73 -16.10 1.59
C HIS A 51 -17.94 -15.27 0.32
N ASN A 52 -18.87 -14.31 0.35
CA ASN A 52 -19.23 -13.47 -0.80
C ASN A 52 -18.80 -12.00 -0.59
N TYR A 53 -17.91 -11.76 0.37
CA TYR A 53 -17.45 -10.44 0.71
C TYR A 53 -16.61 -9.85 -0.43
N THR A 54 -17.00 -8.67 -0.91
CA THR A 54 -16.29 -7.94 -1.98
C THR A 54 -15.41 -6.82 -1.44
N GLY A 55 -15.68 -6.41 -0.20
CA GLY A 55 -15.11 -5.25 0.46
C GLY A 55 -15.57 -3.90 -0.06
N ALA A 56 -16.45 -3.85 -1.06
CA ALA A 56 -16.96 -2.59 -1.60
C ALA A 56 -17.61 -1.73 -0.50
N CYS A 57 -17.44 -0.41 -0.59
CA CYS A 57 -18.20 0.50 0.25
C CYS A 57 -19.67 0.42 -0.15
N LEU A 58 -20.57 0.49 0.83
CA LEU A 58 -22.00 0.50 0.56
C LEU A 58 -22.37 1.77 -0.19
N ASP A 59 -23.25 1.68 -1.19
CA ASP A 59 -23.64 2.84 -2.03
C ASP A 59 -24.16 4.02 -1.19
N ILE A 60 -24.96 3.73 -0.16
CA ILE A 60 -25.46 4.75 0.78
C ILE A 60 -24.34 5.49 1.53
N GLU A 61 -23.20 4.83 1.77
CA GLU A 61 -22.08 5.43 2.49
C GLU A 61 -21.21 6.25 1.55
N ILE A 62 -21.11 5.86 0.27
CA ILE A 62 -20.54 6.71 -0.79
C ILE A 62 -21.38 7.99 -0.95
N GLU A 63 -22.72 7.87 -0.96
CA GLU A 63 -23.64 9.02 -1.03
C GLU A 63 -23.45 9.95 0.17
N ARG A 64 -23.39 9.41 1.40
CA ARG A 64 -23.11 10.20 2.61
C ARG A 64 -21.74 10.87 2.57
N ASN A 65 -20.71 10.18 2.07
CA ASN A 65 -19.39 10.79 1.88
C ASN A 65 -19.46 11.94 0.85
N ASN A 66 -20.34 11.87 -0.15
CA ASN A 66 -20.55 13.00 -1.08
C ASN A 66 -21.27 14.18 -0.39
N GLU A 67 -22.19 13.94 0.54
CA GLU A 67 -22.82 15.00 1.36
C GLU A 67 -21.81 15.71 2.28
N LEU A 68 -20.64 15.09 2.53
CA LEU A 68 -19.53 15.62 3.31
C LEU A 68 -18.49 16.38 2.46
N ASN A 69 -18.77 16.76 1.21
CA ASN A 69 -17.82 17.51 0.38
C ASN A 69 -17.23 18.76 1.07
N TRP A 70 -18.03 19.44 1.88
CA TRP A 70 -17.59 20.60 2.69
C TRP A 70 -16.41 20.28 3.64
N LEU A 71 -16.27 19.02 4.06
CA LEU A 71 -15.19 18.54 4.91
C LEU A 71 -13.93 18.28 4.09
N TRP A 72 -14.07 17.66 2.92
CA TRP A 72 -12.96 17.37 2.01
C TRP A 72 -12.36 18.65 1.47
N GLU A 73 -13.20 19.57 0.98
CA GLU A 73 -12.79 20.87 0.46
C GLU A 73 -11.97 21.69 1.45
N LYS A 74 -12.30 21.58 2.75
CA LYS A 74 -11.58 22.32 3.80
C LYS A 74 -10.37 21.58 4.36
N SER A 75 -10.30 20.26 4.20
CA SER A 75 -9.17 19.45 4.69
C SER A 75 -7.91 19.71 3.86
N THR A 76 -6.75 19.47 4.47
CA THR A 76 -5.45 19.47 3.77
C THR A 76 -4.81 18.08 3.73
N ALA A 77 -5.42 17.08 4.37
CA ALA A 77 -5.11 15.65 4.25
C ALA A 77 -6.30 14.79 4.72
N LEU A 78 -6.33 13.52 4.32
CA LEU A 78 -7.34 12.53 4.75
C LEU A 78 -6.74 11.46 5.64
N TYR A 79 -7.51 10.95 6.59
CA TYR A 79 -7.01 10.04 7.64
C TYR A 79 -7.91 8.81 7.85
N PRO A 80 -8.18 7.99 6.82
CA PRO A 80 -9.02 6.81 6.95
C PRO A 80 -8.38 5.77 7.89
N SER A 81 -9.20 5.11 8.70
CA SER A 81 -8.77 3.98 9.52
C SER A 81 -8.90 2.68 8.74
N ILE A 82 -7.91 1.80 8.83
CA ILE A 82 -7.89 0.47 8.19
C ILE A 82 -7.64 -0.65 9.20
N TYR A 83 -8.05 -0.42 10.46
CA TYR A 83 -7.81 -1.38 11.53
C TYR A 83 -8.48 -2.72 11.23
N LEU A 84 -7.73 -3.80 11.44
CA LEU A 84 -8.20 -5.15 11.21
C LEU A 84 -8.81 -5.73 12.48
N GLU A 85 -9.78 -6.61 12.29
CA GLU A 85 -10.29 -7.50 13.34
C GLU A 85 -9.82 -8.93 13.07
N THR A 86 -9.83 -9.78 14.11
CA THR A 86 -9.38 -11.18 14.02
C THR A 86 -10.14 -11.99 12.97
N ALA A 87 -11.40 -11.63 12.68
CA ALA A 87 -12.19 -12.24 11.60
C ALA A 87 -11.58 -12.07 10.20
N LEU A 88 -10.69 -11.09 10.01
CA LEU A 88 -9.98 -10.83 8.77
C LEU A 88 -8.57 -11.45 8.74
N LYS A 89 -8.08 -12.00 9.85
CA LYS A 89 -6.72 -12.51 10.00
C LYS A 89 -6.32 -13.48 8.87
N SER A 90 -5.18 -13.20 8.25
CA SER A 90 -4.55 -13.97 7.18
C SER A 90 -5.51 -14.34 6.03
N SER A 91 -6.49 -13.47 5.74
CA SER A 91 -7.54 -13.75 4.76
C SER A 91 -7.49 -12.82 3.55
N ARG A 92 -8.02 -13.30 2.43
CA ARG A 92 -8.29 -12.45 1.25
C ARG A 92 -9.26 -11.32 1.58
N ASN A 93 -10.15 -11.51 2.55
CA ASN A 93 -11.12 -10.48 2.93
C ASN A 93 -10.44 -9.27 3.55
N ALA A 94 -9.33 -9.46 4.27
CA ALA A 94 -8.53 -8.33 4.73
C ALA A 94 -8.09 -7.46 3.52
N GLN A 95 -7.58 -8.11 2.47
CA GLN A 95 -7.20 -7.46 1.20
C GLN A 95 -8.30 -6.60 0.60
N LEU A 96 -9.51 -7.13 0.57
CA LEU A 96 -10.68 -6.42 0.08
C LEU A 96 -11.10 -5.28 1.01
N PHE A 97 -11.07 -5.50 2.33
CA PHE A 97 -11.48 -4.52 3.33
C PHE A 97 -10.65 -3.24 3.24
N VAL A 98 -9.31 -3.35 3.32
CA VAL A 98 -8.43 -2.18 3.34
C VAL A 98 -8.36 -1.52 1.97
N ARG A 99 -8.28 -2.31 0.89
CA ARG A 99 -8.20 -1.76 -0.47
C ARG A 99 -9.36 -0.82 -0.77
N ASN A 100 -10.59 -1.22 -0.47
CA ASN A 100 -11.76 -0.40 -0.77
C ASN A 100 -11.85 0.86 0.13
N ARG A 101 -11.43 0.76 1.40
CA ARG A 101 -11.34 1.93 2.30
C ARG A 101 -10.35 2.98 1.78
N VAL A 102 -9.21 2.51 1.30
CA VAL A 102 -8.19 3.37 0.70
C VAL A 102 -8.66 3.95 -0.63
N GLN A 103 -9.34 3.17 -1.46
CA GLN A 103 -9.94 3.66 -2.71
C GLN A 103 -10.99 4.75 -2.45
N GLU A 104 -11.81 4.63 -1.41
CA GLU A 104 -12.78 5.67 -1.06
C GLU A 104 -12.10 6.96 -0.56
N ALA A 105 -11.03 6.84 0.23
CA ALA A 105 -10.21 7.97 0.61
C ALA A 105 -9.54 8.65 -0.59
N ILE A 106 -9.03 7.89 -1.55
CA ILE A 106 -8.48 8.43 -2.79
C ILE A 106 -9.59 9.11 -3.61
N ARG A 107 -10.77 8.50 -3.75
CA ARG A 107 -11.90 9.10 -4.49
C ARG A 107 -12.29 10.46 -3.92
N THR A 108 -12.42 10.56 -2.61
CA THR A 108 -12.77 11.82 -1.92
C THR A 108 -11.64 12.84 -1.92
N SER A 109 -10.38 12.43 -2.06
CA SER A 109 -9.24 13.35 -2.09
C SER A 109 -9.22 14.27 -3.31
N TYR A 110 -9.79 13.84 -4.43
CA TYR A 110 -9.91 14.63 -5.65
C TYR A 110 -11.03 15.68 -5.63
N VAL A 111 -11.92 15.65 -4.63
CA VAL A 111 -13.10 16.55 -4.56
C VAL A 111 -12.68 18.01 -4.50
N SER A 112 -11.67 18.33 -3.68
CA SER A 112 -11.20 19.71 -3.51
C SER A 112 -10.48 20.24 -4.75
N ASN A 113 -9.63 19.41 -5.37
CA ASN A 113 -8.88 19.76 -6.56
C ASN A 113 -8.45 18.48 -7.30
N SER A 114 -8.92 18.31 -8.54
CA SER A 114 -8.61 17.10 -9.32
C SER A 114 -7.15 17.02 -9.78
N SER A 115 -6.47 18.16 -9.93
CA SER A 115 -5.05 18.24 -10.29
C SER A 115 -4.12 18.19 -9.06
N HIS A 116 -4.65 18.44 -7.86
CA HIS A 116 -3.90 18.43 -6.60
C HIS A 116 -4.72 17.69 -5.53
N PRO A 117 -4.88 16.36 -5.66
CA PRO A 117 -5.64 15.57 -4.70
C PRO A 117 -5.03 15.68 -3.30
N LEU A 118 -5.89 15.60 -2.28
CA LEU A 118 -5.42 15.59 -0.89
C LEU A 118 -4.53 14.37 -0.62
N PRO A 119 -3.41 14.53 0.11
CA PRO A 119 -2.64 13.39 0.55
C PRO A 119 -3.44 12.56 1.57
N VAL A 120 -3.44 11.24 1.37
CA VAL A 120 -4.14 10.28 2.25
C VAL A 120 -3.13 9.67 3.22
N PHE A 121 -3.40 9.61 4.51
CA PHE A 121 -2.54 8.95 5.50
C PHE A 121 -3.35 7.94 6.28
N VAL A 122 -3.05 6.65 6.11
CA VAL A 122 -3.88 5.60 6.68
C VAL A 122 -3.51 5.38 8.15
N TYR A 123 -4.54 5.24 8.98
CA TYR A 123 -4.37 4.81 10.35
C TYR A 123 -4.44 3.28 10.41
N THR A 124 -3.40 2.68 10.96
CA THR A 124 -3.35 1.24 11.21
C THR A 124 -2.92 0.94 12.65
N ARG A 125 -3.09 -0.30 13.07
CA ARG A 125 -2.57 -0.82 14.33
C ARG A 125 -1.69 -2.01 14.04
N PRO A 126 -0.61 -2.22 14.81
CA PRO A 126 0.19 -3.43 14.72
C PRO A 126 -0.52 -4.65 15.34
N VAL A 127 -1.73 -4.48 15.91
CA VAL A 127 -2.53 -5.49 16.58
C VAL A 127 -3.98 -5.45 16.09
N PHE A 128 -4.74 -6.53 16.30
CA PHE A 128 -6.16 -6.55 15.97
C PHE A 128 -6.99 -5.66 16.89
N THR A 129 -8.08 -5.10 16.35
CA THR A 129 -8.98 -4.18 17.06
C THR A 129 -9.71 -4.86 18.22
N ASP A 130 -10.11 -6.10 17.99
CA ASP A 130 -10.84 -6.99 18.90
C ASP A 130 -9.93 -7.92 19.70
N LEU A 131 -8.62 -7.93 19.42
CA LEU A 131 -7.62 -8.69 20.17
C LEU A 131 -6.28 -7.93 20.22
N TYR A 132 -6.15 -7.03 21.20
CA TYR A 132 -5.02 -6.10 21.33
C TYR A 132 -3.67 -6.75 21.70
N GLU A 133 -3.70 -7.99 22.20
CA GLU A 133 -2.49 -8.74 22.57
C GLU A 133 -1.84 -9.43 21.36
N GLU A 134 -2.59 -9.59 20.27
CA GLU A 134 -2.13 -10.31 19.10
C GLU A 134 -1.68 -9.35 17.99
N TYR A 135 -0.42 -9.48 17.60
CA TYR A 135 0.18 -8.69 16.53
C TYR A 135 -0.20 -9.21 15.14
N LEU A 136 -0.36 -8.29 14.19
CA LEU A 136 -0.60 -8.58 12.78
C LEU A 136 0.59 -9.34 12.19
N SER A 137 0.31 -10.40 11.45
CA SER A 137 1.34 -11.15 10.72
C SER A 137 1.89 -10.35 9.53
N GLU A 138 2.95 -10.83 8.89
CA GLU A 138 3.41 -10.25 7.62
C GLU A 138 2.29 -10.31 6.57
N ASN A 139 1.54 -11.42 6.47
CA ASN A 139 0.42 -11.54 5.53
C ASN A 139 -0.70 -10.52 5.80
N ASP A 140 -0.93 -10.16 7.07
CA ASP A 140 -1.86 -9.09 7.45
C ASP A 140 -1.26 -7.70 7.21
N SER A 141 0.07 -7.59 7.20
CA SER A 141 0.82 -6.35 6.95
C SER A 141 0.99 -6.08 5.45
N ILE A 142 1.06 -7.13 4.60
CA ILE A 142 1.00 -7.09 3.12
C ILE A 142 -0.12 -6.17 2.62
N LEU A 143 -1.20 -6.16 3.38
CA LEU A 143 -2.37 -5.37 3.16
C LEU A 143 -2.22 -3.88 3.41
N MET A 144 -1.43 -3.50 4.42
CA MET A 144 -1.14 -2.11 4.77
C MET A 144 -0.36 -1.37 3.66
N VAL A 145 0.01 -2.07 2.58
CA VAL A 145 0.81 -1.56 1.45
C VAL A 145 0.05 -1.58 0.12
N SER A 146 -1.23 -2.00 0.10
CA SER A 146 -2.15 -1.64 -1.01
C SER A 146 -2.48 -0.13 -1.05
N ILE A 147 -1.56 0.69 -0.54
CA ILE A 147 -1.66 2.02 0.07
C ILE A 147 -0.57 2.93 -0.54
N LEU A 148 -0.05 2.55 -1.71
CA LEU A 148 1.00 3.31 -2.41
C LEU A 148 0.56 4.69 -2.92
N ASN A 149 -0.72 5.02 -2.74
CA ASN A 149 -1.28 6.36 -2.96
C ASN A 149 -1.47 7.16 -1.65
N CYS A 150 -0.97 6.66 -0.52
CA CYS A 150 -1.08 7.32 0.78
C CYS A 150 0.29 7.83 1.26
N GLY A 151 0.34 9.09 1.67
CA GLY A 151 1.54 9.80 2.12
C GLY A 151 2.17 9.24 3.41
N GLY A 152 1.56 8.27 4.09
CA GLY A 152 2.16 7.61 5.25
C GLY A 152 1.20 6.75 6.09
N ILE A 153 1.77 6.12 7.12
CA ILE A 153 1.09 5.19 8.05
C ILE A 153 1.27 5.70 9.49
N MET A 154 0.19 5.69 10.28
CA MET A 154 0.25 5.97 11.73
C MET A 154 -0.05 4.72 12.55
N LEU A 155 0.82 4.39 13.52
CA LEU A 155 0.75 3.19 14.37
C LEU A 155 0.38 3.54 15.81
N PHE A 156 -0.48 2.72 16.43
CA PHE A 156 -0.88 2.85 17.84
C PHE A 156 -0.80 1.49 18.55
N SER A 157 -0.19 1.42 19.74
CA SER A 157 0.02 0.18 20.52
C SER A 157 -0.19 0.41 22.02
N GLN A 158 -0.76 -0.58 22.73
CA GLN A 158 -0.91 -0.61 24.19
C GLN A 158 -0.09 -1.72 24.89
N ASN A 159 0.74 -2.47 24.15
CA ASN A 159 1.46 -3.64 24.66
C ASN A 159 2.78 -3.30 25.36
N THR A 160 3.32 -4.26 26.13
CA THR A 160 4.63 -4.09 26.81
C THR A 160 5.76 -3.78 25.82
N CYS A 161 6.66 -2.87 26.21
CA CYS A 161 7.72 -2.37 25.33
C CYS A 161 8.61 -3.47 24.75
N ARG A 162 8.86 -4.55 25.50
CA ARG A 162 9.74 -5.65 25.05
C ARG A 162 9.11 -6.51 23.95
N THR A 163 7.82 -6.82 24.06
CA THR A 163 7.12 -7.56 23.01
C THR A 163 6.98 -6.70 21.75
N LEU A 164 6.70 -5.41 21.93
CA LEU A 164 6.66 -4.45 20.83
C LEU A 164 8.02 -4.33 20.13
N ASP A 165 9.12 -4.17 20.86
CA ASP A 165 10.47 -4.09 20.28
C ASP A 165 10.79 -5.34 19.45
N ASN A 166 10.46 -6.54 19.96
CA ASN A 166 10.63 -7.78 19.19
C ASN A 166 9.80 -7.80 17.90
N TYR A 167 8.54 -7.37 17.96
CA TYR A 167 7.66 -7.31 16.79
C TYR A 167 8.16 -6.29 15.75
N LEU A 168 8.54 -5.10 16.21
CA LEU A 168 9.14 -4.07 15.36
C LEU A 168 10.39 -4.61 14.67
N ARG A 169 11.30 -5.22 15.44
CA ARG A 169 12.57 -5.69 14.91
C ARG A 169 12.45 -6.85 13.93
N LYS A 170 11.55 -7.80 14.21
CA LYS A 170 11.49 -9.07 13.47
C LYS A 170 10.48 -9.05 12.33
N THR A 171 9.49 -8.16 12.38
CA THR A 171 8.35 -8.21 11.45
C THR A 171 8.08 -6.84 10.84
N LEU A 172 7.72 -5.85 11.65
CA LEU A 172 7.22 -4.59 11.09
C LEU A 172 8.30 -3.76 10.39
N THR A 173 9.47 -3.57 10.99
CA THR A 173 10.53 -2.75 10.40
C THR A 173 11.10 -3.35 9.11
N PRO A 174 11.45 -4.66 9.03
CA PRO A 174 11.83 -5.28 7.76
C PRO A 174 10.74 -5.14 6.70
N TYR A 175 9.48 -5.35 7.09
CA TYR A 175 8.36 -5.20 6.17
C TYR A 175 8.21 -3.74 5.66
N LEU A 176 8.36 -2.75 6.53
CA LEU A 176 8.35 -1.33 6.14
C LEU A 176 9.52 -0.97 5.22
N ILE A 177 10.71 -1.54 5.44
CA ILE A 177 11.87 -1.35 4.53
C ILE A 177 11.57 -1.95 3.16
N ASN A 178 11.06 -3.19 3.13
CA ASN A 178 10.68 -3.90 1.90
C ASN A 178 9.79 -3.01 1.03
N VAL A 179 8.69 -2.54 1.60
CA VAL A 179 7.65 -1.86 0.83
C VAL A 179 8.03 -0.43 0.47
N THR A 180 8.71 0.28 1.38
CA THR A 180 9.15 1.66 1.13
C THR A 180 10.25 1.68 0.07
N MET A 181 11.17 0.72 0.09
CA MET A 181 12.24 0.65 -0.91
C MET A 181 11.66 0.28 -2.27
N ALA A 182 10.75 -0.70 -2.34
CA ALA A 182 10.08 -1.05 -3.59
C ALA A 182 9.29 0.13 -4.19
N ALA A 183 8.58 0.89 -3.34
CA ALA A 183 7.89 2.11 -3.75
C ALA A 183 8.86 3.18 -4.29
N ARG A 184 10.00 3.36 -3.62
CA ARG A 184 11.03 4.33 -4.03
C ARG A 184 11.67 3.97 -5.37
N ILE A 185 12.02 2.69 -5.54
CA ILE A 185 12.56 2.17 -6.80
C ILE A 185 11.54 2.34 -7.91
N CYS A 186 10.28 1.96 -7.68
CA CYS A 186 9.24 2.12 -8.68
C CYS A 186 9.01 3.59 -9.06
N SER A 187 8.97 4.50 -8.08
CA SER A 187 8.84 5.94 -8.32
C SER A 187 9.96 6.48 -9.21
N GLN A 188 11.21 6.09 -8.96
CA GLN A 188 12.35 6.50 -9.79
C GLN A 188 12.32 5.87 -11.18
N VAL A 189 12.06 4.56 -11.27
CA VAL A 189 12.12 3.78 -12.51
C VAL A 189 10.97 4.10 -13.44
N LEU A 190 9.74 4.01 -12.92
CA LEU A 190 8.53 4.17 -13.72
C LEU A 190 8.14 5.63 -13.86
N CYS A 191 8.19 6.39 -12.76
CA CYS A 191 7.63 7.75 -12.68
C CYS A 191 8.69 8.84 -12.61
N GLN A 192 9.97 8.51 -12.81
CA GLN A 192 11.07 9.47 -12.90
C GLN A 192 11.12 10.41 -11.67
N ASP A 193 10.89 9.87 -10.48
CA ASP A 193 10.81 10.61 -9.20
C ASP A 193 9.73 11.72 -9.15
N SER A 194 8.84 11.78 -10.14
CA SER A 194 7.79 12.80 -10.29
C SER A 194 6.39 12.29 -9.92
N GLY A 195 6.29 11.04 -9.47
CA GLY A 195 5.04 10.43 -9.04
C GLY A 195 5.22 9.17 -8.21
N ALA A 196 4.14 8.74 -7.58
CA ALA A 196 4.04 7.46 -6.89
C ALA A 196 3.47 6.40 -7.84
N CYS A 197 3.90 5.14 -7.69
CA CYS A 197 3.36 4.04 -8.46
C CYS A 197 2.00 3.58 -7.93
N ALA A 198 1.00 3.54 -8.80
CA ALA A 198 -0.32 3.00 -8.53
C ALA A 198 -0.57 1.77 -9.41
N ARG A 199 -1.41 0.83 -8.97
CA ARG A 199 -1.76 -0.33 -9.81
C ARG A 199 -2.49 0.15 -11.07
N LYS A 200 -2.11 -0.38 -12.24
CA LYS A 200 -2.89 -0.19 -13.48
C LYS A 200 -4.32 -0.70 -13.35
N LYS A 201 -4.46 -1.88 -12.71
CA LYS A 201 -5.75 -2.46 -12.36
C LYS A 201 -5.97 -2.33 -10.87
N TRP A 202 -6.81 -1.38 -10.45
CA TRP A 202 -7.02 -1.10 -9.02
C TRP A 202 -7.41 -2.35 -8.20
N ASN A 203 -8.13 -3.29 -8.82
CA ASN A 203 -8.65 -4.51 -8.19
C ASN A 203 -7.73 -5.74 -8.34
N SER A 204 -6.53 -5.61 -8.90
CA SER A 204 -5.57 -6.72 -8.96
C SER A 204 -4.94 -6.99 -7.59
N SER A 205 -4.18 -8.09 -7.51
CA SER A 205 -3.39 -8.49 -6.34
C SER A 205 -1.92 -8.07 -6.44
N ASP A 206 -1.55 -7.22 -7.40
CA ASP A 206 -0.16 -6.79 -7.59
C ASP A 206 0.31 -5.93 -6.40
N TYR A 207 1.56 -6.01 -5.98
CA TYR A 207 2.08 -5.23 -4.85
C TYR A 207 3.51 -4.78 -5.10
N LEU A 208 3.92 -3.67 -4.47
CA LEU A 208 5.31 -3.22 -4.50
C LEU A 208 6.05 -3.78 -3.30
N HIS A 209 6.64 -4.96 -3.47
CA HIS A 209 7.65 -5.53 -2.56
C HIS A 209 8.93 -5.76 -3.34
N LEU A 210 10.06 -5.70 -2.64
CA LEU A 210 11.33 -6.22 -3.09
C LEU A 210 11.19 -7.73 -3.33
N ASN A 211 11.80 -8.20 -4.40
CA ASN A 211 11.86 -9.63 -4.67
C ASN A 211 12.84 -10.29 -3.66
N PRO A 212 12.36 -11.18 -2.78
CA PRO A 212 13.20 -11.81 -1.76
C PRO A 212 14.28 -12.74 -2.34
N GLU A 213 14.15 -13.17 -3.60
CA GLU A 213 15.17 -13.97 -4.28
C GLU A 213 16.40 -13.13 -4.65
N ASN A 214 16.20 -11.84 -4.89
CA ASN A 214 17.23 -10.92 -5.37
C ASN A 214 17.74 -9.95 -4.31
N ILE A 215 16.89 -9.59 -3.33
CA ILE A 215 17.21 -8.62 -2.30
C ILE A 215 16.86 -9.16 -0.91
N ALA A 216 17.86 -9.27 -0.06
CA ALA A 216 17.72 -9.68 1.33
C ALA A 216 17.83 -8.47 2.27
N ILE A 217 16.87 -8.33 3.18
CA ILE A 217 16.91 -7.35 4.27
C ILE A 217 17.57 -8.03 5.48
N GLN A 218 18.73 -7.52 5.89
CA GLN A 218 19.48 -8.09 7.02
C GLN A 218 19.62 -7.09 8.15
N MET A 219 19.58 -7.59 9.37
CA MET A 219 19.88 -6.81 10.57
C MET A 219 21.33 -7.04 10.96
N THR A 220 22.10 -5.96 11.09
CA THR A 220 23.48 -6.00 11.56
C THR A 220 23.54 -6.25 13.08
N LYS A 221 24.72 -6.59 13.59
CA LYS A 221 24.95 -6.81 15.03
C LYS A 221 24.60 -5.58 15.88
N ASP A 222 24.71 -4.39 15.31
CA ASP A 222 24.42 -3.12 15.98
C ASP A 222 22.92 -2.76 15.94
N GLY A 223 22.07 -3.65 15.40
CA GLY A 223 20.62 -3.47 15.32
C GLY A 223 20.16 -2.55 14.21
N LYS A 224 21.03 -2.19 13.26
CA LYS A 224 20.68 -1.48 12.03
C LYS A 224 20.25 -2.46 10.94
N TYR A 225 19.50 -1.98 9.95
CA TYR A 225 19.14 -2.78 8.77
C TYR A 225 19.98 -2.38 7.57
N THR A 226 20.32 -3.37 6.74
CA THR A 226 20.99 -3.18 5.46
C THR A 226 20.32 -4.03 4.39
N LEU A 227 20.50 -3.63 3.13
CA LEU A 227 20.02 -4.36 1.96
C LEU A 227 21.19 -5.07 1.30
N GLN A 228 21.03 -6.35 1.00
CA GLN A 228 21.99 -7.12 0.21
C GLN A 228 21.33 -7.56 -1.10
N GLY A 229 22.04 -7.35 -2.21
CA GLY A 229 21.53 -7.66 -3.55
C GLY A 229 20.97 -6.43 -4.27
N GLN A 230 20.44 -6.66 -5.46
CA GLN A 230 19.94 -5.63 -6.38
C GLN A 230 18.72 -6.17 -7.13
N PRO A 231 17.75 -5.32 -7.50
CA PRO A 231 16.65 -5.77 -8.34
C PRO A 231 17.17 -6.24 -9.71
N SER A 232 16.59 -7.33 -10.18
CA SER A 232 16.83 -7.86 -11.53
C SER A 232 16.10 -7.01 -12.58
N TYR A 233 16.47 -7.19 -13.84
CA TYR A 233 15.74 -6.60 -14.97
C TYR A 233 14.26 -7.00 -14.95
N GLN A 234 13.96 -8.27 -14.67
CA GLN A 234 12.58 -8.76 -14.56
C GLN A 234 11.78 -8.07 -13.42
N ASP A 235 12.43 -7.74 -12.30
CA ASP A 235 11.79 -7.00 -11.21
C ASP A 235 11.39 -5.59 -11.67
N LEU A 236 12.28 -4.90 -12.38
CA LEU A 236 12.02 -3.56 -12.92
C LEU A 236 10.96 -3.59 -14.02
N GLN A 237 10.97 -4.62 -14.88
CA GLN A 237 10.00 -4.81 -15.95
C GLN A 237 8.59 -5.00 -15.38
N THR A 238 8.48 -5.70 -14.25
CA THR A 238 7.20 -5.88 -13.55
C THR A 238 6.57 -4.55 -13.14
N PHE A 239 7.37 -3.53 -12.78
CA PHE A 239 6.83 -2.20 -12.49
C PHE A 239 6.15 -1.57 -13.70
N ILE A 240 6.80 -1.62 -14.87
CA ILE A 240 6.25 -1.11 -16.13
C ILE A 240 4.99 -1.87 -16.52
N GLU A 241 4.93 -3.18 -16.31
CA GLU A 241 3.78 -4.00 -16.72
C GLU A 241 2.55 -3.82 -15.83
N LYS A 242 2.75 -3.70 -14.51
CA LYS A 242 1.66 -3.78 -13.51
C LYS A 242 1.24 -2.45 -12.91
N PHE A 243 2.10 -1.44 -12.98
CA PHE A 243 1.88 -0.14 -12.34
C PHE A 243 1.84 1.00 -13.35
N ASP A 244 1.26 2.10 -12.90
CA ASP A 244 1.13 3.38 -13.58
C ASP A 244 1.55 4.51 -12.62
N CYS A 245 1.66 5.73 -13.11
CA CYS A 245 2.10 6.86 -12.33
C CYS A 245 0.95 7.74 -11.84
N HIS A 246 0.93 7.99 -10.54
CA HIS A 246 0.17 9.06 -9.92
C HIS A 246 1.12 10.21 -9.61
N CYS A 247 1.06 11.27 -10.40
CA CYS A 247 1.99 12.39 -10.29
C CYS A 247 1.83 13.14 -8.97
N TYR A 248 2.95 13.62 -8.45
CA TYR A 248 2.91 14.52 -7.30
C TYR A 248 2.24 15.84 -7.67
N ALA A 249 1.63 16.47 -6.67
CA ALA A 249 0.89 17.71 -6.85
C ALA A 249 1.79 18.79 -7.52
N GLY A 250 1.34 19.32 -8.66
CA GLY A 250 2.09 20.30 -9.45
C GLY A 250 3.17 19.73 -10.38
N HIS A 251 3.33 18.41 -10.45
CA HIS A 251 4.22 17.73 -11.40
C HIS A 251 3.43 17.11 -12.55
N SER A 252 4.03 17.09 -13.74
CA SER A 252 3.62 16.20 -14.82
C SER A 252 4.58 15.02 -14.83
N CYS A 253 4.04 13.82 -14.88
CA CYS A 253 4.81 12.59 -14.94
C CYS A 253 4.19 11.68 -15.99
N GLU A 254 5.04 11.05 -16.79
CA GLU A 254 4.62 10.06 -17.79
C GLU A 254 5.29 8.74 -17.43
N PRO A 255 4.54 7.63 -17.41
CA PRO A 255 5.11 6.33 -17.10
C PRO A 255 6.13 5.95 -18.17
N ARG A 256 7.33 5.56 -17.73
CA ARG A 256 8.34 4.99 -18.60
C ARG A 256 7.84 3.71 -19.26
N THR A 257 8.00 3.59 -20.56
CA THR A 257 7.53 2.43 -21.34
C THR A 257 8.65 1.44 -21.69
N ASP A 258 9.90 1.90 -21.78
CA ASP A 258 11.06 1.07 -22.07
C ASP A 258 12.01 1.04 -20.87
N ILE A 259 12.31 -0.18 -20.43
CA ILE A 259 13.24 -0.49 -19.35
C ILE A 259 14.70 -0.21 -19.73
N ASN A 260 15.03 -0.23 -21.02
CA ASN A 260 16.39 0.03 -21.52
C ASN A 260 16.85 1.47 -21.30
N ASP A 261 15.89 2.39 -21.10
CA ASP A 261 16.17 3.79 -20.76
C ASP A 261 16.69 3.94 -19.31
N ILE A 262 16.70 2.87 -18.50
CA ILE A 262 17.18 2.89 -17.11
C ILE A 262 18.69 2.72 -17.11
N HIS A 263 19.43 3.83 -17.09
CA HIS A 263 20.89 3.81 -17.00
C HIS A 263 21.44 3.87 -15.56
N TYR A 264 20.59 4.30 -14.62
CA TYR A 264 20.98 4.52 -13.23
C TYR A 264 19.77 4.36 -12.31
N LEU A 265 19.99 3.65 -11.20
CA LEU A 265 19.04 3.54 -10.10
C LEU A 265 19.77 3.93 -8.81
N HIS A 266 19.16 4.81 -8.03
CA HIS A 266 19.64 5.14 -6.68
C HIS A 266 18.46 5.50 -5.79
N ALA A 267 18.03 4.51 -5.02
CA ALA A 267 16.90 4.61 -4.11
C ALA A 267 17.40 4.43 -2.67
N CYS A 268 17.10 5.41 -1.81
CA CYS A 268 17.48 5.40 -0.40
C CYS A 268 16.26 5.68 0.48
N ILE A 269 16.15 4.94 1.59
CA ILE A 269 15.23 5.26 2.70
C ILE A 269 15.98 6.09 3.77
N SER A 270 17.24 5.74 4.01
CA SER A 270 18.17 6.42 4.92
C SER A 270 19.60 6.24 4.39
N GLU A 271 20.58 6.89 5.02
CA GLU A 271 21.99 6.78 4.62
C GLU A 271 22.51 5.33 4.57
N ASP A 272 22.02 4.46 5.48
CA ASP A 272 22.45 3.06 5.59
C ASP A 272 21.59 2.08 4.74
N ILE A 273 20.45 2.54 4.19
CA ILE A 273 19.46 1.71 3.50
C ILE A 273 19.24 2.27 2.10
N CYS A 274 20.15 1.88 1.19
CA CYS A 274 20.15 2.30 -0.19
C CYS A 274 20.36 1.12 -1.14
N ILE A 275 19.80 1.23 -2.35
CA ILE A 275 20.12 0.38 -3.50
C ILE A 275 20.64 1.27 -4.61
N GLN A 276 21.76 0.89 -5.19
CA GLN A 276 22.37 1.58 -6.33
C GLN A 276 22.72 0.60 -7.45
N ILE A 277 22.36 0.95 -8.69
CA ILE A 277 22.71 0.24 -9.91
C ILE A 277 23.28 1.25 -10.90
N SER A 278 24.38 0.88 -11.58
CA SER A 278 24.99 1.69 -12.64
C SER A 278 24.89 1.00 -13.99
N SER A 279 25.00 1.77 -15.08
CA SER A 279 24.79 1.30 -16.46
C SER A 279 25.57 0.03 -16.84
N ASN A 280 26.77 -0.20 -16.27
CA ASN A 280 27.57 -1.40 -16.55
C ASN A 280 27.01 -2.68 -15.92
N SER A 281 26.16 -2.59 -14.89
CA SER A 281 25.53 -3.78 -14.29
C SER A 281 24.25 -4.19 -15.01
N LEU A 282 23.49 -3.25 -15.61
CA LEU A 282 22.26 -3.57 -16.36
C LEU A 282 22.57 -4.28 -17.69
N SER A 283 23.59 -3.84 -18.44
CA SER A 283 24.05 -4.52 -19.66
C SER A 283 24.61 -5.93 -19.39
N ASN A 284 25.12 -6.18 -18.17
CA ASN A 284 25.58 -7.51 -17.76
C ASN A 284 24.40 -8.42 -17.33
N ILE A 285 23.26 -7.85 -16.91
CA ILE A 285 22.03 -8.62 -16.62
C ILE A 285 21.46 -9.18 -17.93
N GLU A 286 21.34 -8.35 -18.98
CA GLU A 286 20.94 -8.81 -20.33
C GLU A 286 21.86 -9.94 -20.84
N ALA A 287 23.18 -9.77 -20.74
CA ALA A 287 24.15 -10.77 -21.19
C ALA A 287 24.13 -12.07 -20.37
N SER A 288 23.68 -12.01 -19.11
CA SER A 288 23.52 -13.18 -18.25
C SER A 288 22.22 -13.93 -18.53
N GLU A 289 21.13 -13.23 -18.88
CA GLU A 289 19.86 -13.85 -19.27
C GLU A 289 19.93 -14.45 -20.68
N GLU A 290 20.59 -13.82 -21.65
CA GLU A 290 20.85 -14.42 -22.97
C GLU A 290 21.65 -15.73 -22.85
N LYS A 291 22.59 -15.81 -21.91
CA LYS A 291 23.34 -17.04 -21.60
C LYS A 291 22.46 -18.12 -20.97
N ILE A 292 21.49 -17.75 -20.14
CA ILE A 292 20.55 -18.69 -19.51
C ILE A 292 19.54 -19.22 -20.55
N LEU A 293 19.06 -18.36 -21.46
CA LEU A 293 18.16 -18.73 -22.55
C LEU A 293 18.88 -19.65 -23.57
N SER A 294 20.14 -19.37 -23.89
CA SER A 294 20.95 -20.19 -24.80
C SER A 294 21.32 -21.57 -24.22
N ASN A 295 21.28 -21.75 -22.90
CA ASN A 295 21.58 -23.02 -22.23
C ASN A 295 20.33 -23.92 -22.04
N ARG A 296 19.12 -23.49 -22.44
CA ARG A 296 17.89 -24.28 -22.29
C ARG A 296 17.55 -25.23 -23.45
N THR A 297 18.36 -25.31 -24.50
CA THR A 297 18.19 -26.35 -25.53
C THR A 297 19.02 -27.59 -25.20
N ALA A 298 18.39 -28.57 -24.54
CA ALA A 298 18.50 -30.01 -24.81
C ALA A 298 18.15 -30.84 -23.56
N PHE A 299 16.86 -30.95 -23.21
CA PHE A 299 16.35 -32.15 -22.54
C PHE A 299 14.97 -32.50 -23.07
N SER A 300 14.96 -33.48 -23.97
CA SER A 300 13.77 -34.17 -24.46
C SER A 300 13.16 -35.00 -23.33
N PHE A 301 11.96 -34.65 -22.88
CA PHE A 301 11.14 -35.54 -22.05
C PHE A 301 10.27 -36.43 -22.93
N THR A 302 10.67 -37.68 -23.08
CA THR A 302 9.79 -38.77 -23.54
C THR A 302 8.83 -39.15 -22.44
N SER A 303 7.52 -39.05 -22.70
CA SER A 303 6.46 -39.55 -21.83
C SER A 303 6.20 -41.02 -22.09
N GLU A 304 6.26 -41.88 -21.06
CA GLU A 304 5.42 -43.08 -20.98
C GLU A 304 5.54 -43.73 -19.59
N SER A 305 4.42 -43.86 -18.89
CA SER A 305 4.07 -45.09 -18.16
C SER A 305 2.62 -45.00 -17.68
N LYS A 306 1.80 -45.88 -18.26
CA LYS A 306 0.43 -46.22 -17.85
C LYS A 306 0.46 -46.89 -16.47
N VAL A 307 -0.43 -46.47 -15.57
CA VAL A 307 -0.74 -47.22 -14.34
C VAL A 307 -2.05 -47.98 -14.58
N THR A 308 -1.96 -49.30 -14.54
CA THR A 308 -3.08 -50.25 -14.63
C THR A 308 -3.65 -50.50 -13.24
N LEU A 309 -4.96 -50.30 -13.06
CA LEU A 309 -5.71 -50.83 -11.91
C LEU A 309 -5.85 -52.35 -12.04
N SER A 310 -5.60 -53.07 -10.94
CA SER A 310 -5.94 -54.49 -10.79
C SER A 310 -6.94 -54.65 -9.64
N THR A 311 -8.07 -55.27 -9.96
CA THR A 311 -9.13 -55.69 -9.06
C THR A 311 -9.02 -57.19 -8.75
N HIS A 312 -9.22 -57.52 -7.47
CA HIS A 312 -9.87 -58.74 -6.94
C HIS A 312 -9.12 -60.09 -6.98
N PRO A 313 -9.52 -61.09 -6.15
CA PRO A 313 -10.76 -61.24 -5.34
C PRO A 313 -10.75 -60.59 -3.97
#